data_AF-A0A970KPV5-F1
#
_entry.id   AF-A0A970KPV5-F1
#
_cell.length_a   1.000
_cell.length_b   1.000
_cell.length_c   1.000
_cell.angle_alpha   90.00
_cell.angle_beta   90.00
_cell.angle_gamma   90.00
#
_symmetry.space_group_name_H-M   'P 1'
#
loop_
_entity.id
_entity.type
_entity.pdbx_description
1 polymer ?
#
loop_
_entity_poly.entity_id
_entity_poly.type
_entity_poly.pdbx_seq_one_letter_code
_entity_poly.pdbx_strand_id
1 'polypeptide(L)'
;MLQFVETLRGFSLLTVILRLFLALLLGGVVGFERERNRQAAGLRTHILVCTAATMTMLIGIFAKEVIDLTTDPLRIAAQVVSGIGFIGAGAIMVR
;
A
#
# COMPACT_ATOMS: atom_id res chain seq x y z
N MET A 1 -6.94 -18.25 -15.23
CA MET A 1 -6.77 -16.80 -15.02
C MET A 1 -7.73 -16.26 -13.95
N LEU A 2 -9.03 -16.57 -14.01
CA LEU A 2 -10.02 -16.10 -13.02
C LEU A 2 -9.83 -16.70 -11.60
N GLN A 3 -9.52 -17.99 -11.49
CA GLN A 3 -9.34 -18.66 -10.19
C GLN A 3 -8.21 -18.05 -9.33
N PHE A 4 -7.11 -17.60 -9.94
CA PHE A 4 -6.01 -16.98 -9.20
C PHE A 4 -6.43 -15.63 -8.58
N VAL A 5 -7.26 -14.87 -9.30
CA VAL A 5 -7.82 -13.61 -8.82
C VAL A 5 -8.84 -13.85 -7.70
N GLU A 6 -9.63 -14.92 -7.78
CA GLU A 6 -10.54 -15.33 -6.69
C GLU A 6 -9.79 -15.78 -5.43
N THR A 7 -8.72 -16.56 -5.57
CA THR A 7 -7.85 -16.91 -4.44
C THR A 7 -7.26 -15.65 -3.81
N LEU A 8 -6.84 -14.68 -4.63
CA LEU A 8 -6.36 -13.39 -4.14
C LEU A 8 -7.46 -12.51 -3.55
N ARG A 9 -8.75 -12.73 -3.81
CA ARG A 9 -9.85 -11.96 -3.22
C ARG A 9 -10.14 -12.40 -1.78
N GLY A 10 -9.98 -13.68 -1.47
CA GLY A 10 -10.22 -14.21 -0.13
C GLY A 10 -9.29 -13.60 0.94
N PHE A 11 -9.83 -13.44 2.14
CA PHE A 11 -9.05 -13.04 3.31
C PHE A 11 -8.42 -14.26 3.99
N SER A 12 -7.14 -14.49 3.74
CA SER A 12 -6.35 -15.56 4.35
C SER A 12 -4.96 -15.05 4.69
N LEU A 13 -4.27 -15.72 5.62
CA LEU A 13 -2.93 -15.35 6.04
C LEU A 13 -1.95 -15.37 4.85
N LEU A 14 -2.09 -16.37 3.97
CA LEU A 14 -1.31 -16.48 2.74
C LEU A 14 -1.53 -15.28 1.80
N THR A 15 -2.79 -14.87 1.59
CA THR A 15 -3.10 -13.74 0.69
C THR A 15 -2.62 -12.42 1.27
N VAL A 16 -2.66 -12.24 2.59
CA VAL A 16 -2.09 -11.07 3.29
C VAL A 16 -0.58 -10.99 3.06
N ILE A 17 0.16 -12.06 3.34
CA ILE A 17 1.61 -12.10 3.15
C ILE A 17 1.97 -11.84 1.69
N LEU A 18 1.26 -12.48 0.75
CA LEU A 18 1.51 -12.34 -0.68
C LEU A 18 1.25 -10.89 -1.15
N ARG A 19 0.16 -10.26 -0.72
CA ARG A 19 -0.14 -8.84 -1.04
C ARG A 19 0.93 -7.90 -0.49
N LEU A 20 1.39 -8.11 0.76
CA LEU A 20 2.46 -7.31 1.36
C LEU A 20 3.80 -7.51 0.64
N PHE A 21 4.12 -8.75 0.28
CA PHE A 21 5.33 -9.08 -0.46
C PHE A 21 5.33 -8.45 -1.86
N LEU A 22 4.20 -8.52 -2.57
CA LEU A 22 4.02 -7.84 -3.85
C LEU A 22 4.15 -6.32 -3.70
N ALA A 23 3.54 -5.72 -2.66
CA ALA A 23 3.66 -4.29 -2.40
C ALA A 23 5.12 -3.87 -2.16
N LEU A 24 5.88 -4.69 -1.42
CA LEU A 24 7.31 -4.46 -1.17
C LEU A 24 8.13 -4.58 -2.47
N LEU A 25 7.89 -5.62 -3.29
CA LEU A 25 8.58 -5.79 -4.56
C LEU A 25 8.27 -4.65 -5.54
N LEU A 26 7.00 -4.34 -5.75
CA LEU A 26 6.58 -3.29 -6.69
C LEU A 26 7.04 -1.90 -6.23
N GLY A 27 6.86 -1.59 -4.93
CA GLY A 27 7.39 -0.36 -4.35
C GLY A 27 8.91 -0.28 -4.40
N GLY A 28 9.58 -1.42 -4.26
CA GLY A 28 11.04 -1.54 -4.41
C GLY A 28 11.51 -1.26 -5.83
N VAL A 29 10.89 -1.85 -6.84
CA VAL A 29 11.26 -1.62 -8.25
C VAL A 29 11.10 -0.15 -8.63
N VAL A 30 9.95 0.46 -8.31
CA VAL A 30 9.71 1.88 -8.58
C VAL A 30 10.67 2.76 -7.79
N GLY A 31 10.87 2.46 -6.51
CA GLY A 31 11.77 3.21 -5.65
C GLY A 31 13.23 3.14 -6.12
N PHE A 32 13.66 2.00 -6.63
CA PHE A 32 15.01 1.79 -7.17
C PHE A 32 15.25 2.64 -8.42
N GLU A 33 14.31 2.63 -9.36
CA GLU A 33 14.39 3.46 -10.57
C GLU A 33 14.46 4.95 -10.22
N ARG A 34 13.64 5.38 -9.25
CA ARG A 34 13.60 6.78 -8.80
C ARG A 34 14.88 7.21 -8.10
N GLU A 35 15.46 6.36 -7.26
CA GLU A 35 16.72 6.64 -6.58
C GLU A 35 17.87 6.74 -7.59
N ARG A 36 17.92 5.82 -8.57
CA ARG A 36 18.88 5.88 -9.68
C ARG A 36 18.77 7.18 -10.47
N ASN A 37 17.56 7.67 -10.68
CA ASN A 37 17.27 8.92 -11.39
C ASN A 37 17.39 10.18 -10.50
N ARG A 38 18.00 10.06 -9.29
CA ARG A 38 18.22 11.15 -8.32
C ARG A 38 16.94 11.94 -8.01
N GLN A 39 15.81 11.24 -7.94
CA GLN A 39 14.54 11.84 -7.54
C GLN A 39 14.51 12.08 -6.03
N ALA A 40 13.73 13.07 -5.59
CA ALA A 40 13.64 13.44 -4.17
C ALA A 40 13.15 12.30 -3.25
N ALA A 41 12.33 11.38 -3.79
CA ALA A 41 11.83 10.19 -3.10
C ALA A 41 12.39 8.92 -3.76
N GLY A 42 13.29 8.22 -3.04
CA GLY A 42 14.01 7.02 -3.50
C GLY A 42 13.44 5.68 -2.97
N LEU A 43 14.30 4.65 -2.88
CA LEU A 43 13.89 3.26 -2.59
C LEU A 43 13.15 3.11 -1.27
N ARG A 44 13.76 3.61 -0.18
CA ARG A 44 13.21 3.48 1.18
C ARG A 44 11.81 4.09 1.29
N THR A 45 11.60 5.24 0.65
CA THR A 45 10.31 5.94 0.68
C THR A 45 9.21 5.16 -0.03
N HIS A 46 9.47 4.63 -1.24
CA HIS A 46 8.45 3.91 -1.99
C HIS A 46 8.13 2.55 -1.38
N ILE A 47 9.12 1.83 -0.85
CA ILE A 47 8.87 0.58 -0.10
C ILE A 47 7.96 0.86 1.10
N LEU A 48 8.28 1.87 1.90
CA LEU A 48 7.52 2.20 3.11
C LEU A 48 6.09 2.68 2.77
N VAL A 49 5.92 3.52 1.77
CA VAL A 49 4.60 4.01 1.34
C VAL A 49 3.73 2.89 0.76
N CYS A 50 4.26 2.05 -0.14
CA CYS A 50 3.50 0.95 -0.74
C CYS A 50 3.08 -0.11 0.29
N THR A 51 3.99 -0.46 1.21
CA THR A 51 3.71 -1.43 2.28
C THR A 51 2.69 -0.88 3.28
N ALA A 52 2.85 0.38 3.72
CA ALA A 52 1.89 1.04 4.60
C ALA A 52 0.49 1.14 3.96
N ALA A 53 0.41 1.57 2.70
CA ALA A 53 -0.86 1.66 1.96
C ALA A 53 -1.58 0.30 1.90
N THR A 54 -0.83 -0.76 1.62
CA THR A 54 -1.37 -2.12 1.55
C THR A 54 -1.83 -2.59 2.92
N MET A 55 -1.05 -2.35 3.97
CA MET A 55 -1.39 -2.71 5.34
C MET A 55 -2.66 -1.99 5.82
N THR A 56 -2.79 -0.69 5.56
CA THR A 56 -3.98 0.10 5.92
C THR A 56 -5.23 -0.40 5.19
N MET A 57 -5.13 -0.76 3.91
CA MET A 57 -6.25 -1.37 3.18
C MET A 57 -6.63 -2.74 3.75
N LEU A 58 -5.65 -3.58 4.10
CA LEU A 58 -5.89 -4.88 4.71
C LEU A 58 -6.59 -4.76 6.08
N ILE A 59 -6.22 -3.76 6.88
CA ILE A 59 -6.90 -3.46 8.14
C ILE A 59 -8.36 -3.07 7.89
N GLY A 60 -8.64 -2.26 6.86
CA GLY A 60 -10.01 -1.92 6.49
C GLY A 60 -10.84 -3.15 6.08
N ILE A 61 -10.27 -4.03 5.26
CA ILE A 61 -10.94 -5.29 4.87
C ILE A 61 -11.17 -6.17 6.09
N PHE A 62 -10.17 -6.35 6.96
CA PHE A 62 -10.30 -7.13 8.19
C PHE A 62 -11.38 -6.59 9.12
N ALA A 63 -11.45 -5.27 9.31
CA ALA A 63 -12.47 -4.63 10.12
C ALA A 63 -13.89 -4.90 9.58
N LYS A 64 -14.06 -4.93 8.26
CA LYS A 64 -15.33 -5.25 7.62
C LYS A 64 -15.67 -6.74 7.70
N GLU A 65 -14.74 -7.61 7.30
CA GLU A 65 -15.02 -9.04 7.08
C GLU A 65 -14.96 -9.89 8.36
N VAL A 66 -14.16 -9.48 9.35
CA VAL A 66 -13.93 -10.28 10.57
C VAL A 66 -14.62 -9.68 11.80
N ILE A 67 -14.57 -8.36 11.95
CA ILE A 67 -15.17 -7.67 13.11
C ILE A 67 -16.64 -7.29 12.83
N ASP A 68 -17.10 -7.40 11.58
CA ASP A 68 -18.41 -6.92 11.10
C ASP A 68 -18.68 -5.46 11.51
N LEU A 69 -17.62 -4.66 11.52
CA LEU A 69 -17.72 -3.28 11.92
C LEU A 69 -18.50 -2.53 10.84
N THR A 70 -19.65 -1.96 11.20
CA THR A 70 -20.53 -1.19 10.28
C THR A 70 -19.91 0.13 9.80
N THR A 71 -18.64 0.39 10.15
CA THR A 71 -17.90 1.57 9.76
C THR A 71 -17.33 1.39 8.35
N ASP A 72 -17.44 2.42 7.52
CA ASP A 72 -16.91 2.41 6.14
C ASP A 72 -15.39 2.10 6.11
N PRO A 73 -14.96 0.92 5.63
CA PRO A 73 -13.55 0.54 5.59
C PRO A 73 -12.74 1.41 4.62
N LEU A 74 -13.43 2.04 3.66
CA LEU A 74 -12.88 3.04 2.76
C LEU A 74 -12.32 4.27 3.50
N ARG A 75 -12.82 4.60 4.69
CA ARG A 75 -12.30 5.74 5.48
C ARG A 75 -10.86 5.50 5.95
N ILE A 76 -10.55 4.27 6.34
CA ILE A 76 -9.20 3.87 6.75
C ILE A 76 -8.26 3.93 5.54
N ALA A 77 -8.71 3.39 4.40
CA ALA A 77 -7.95 3.47 3.14
C ALA A 77 -7.73 4.92 2.67
N ALA A 78 -8.71 5.81 2.86
CA ALA A 78 -8.62 7.22 2.45
C ALA A 78 -7.52 8.00 3.19
N GLN A 79 -7.18 7.62 4.44
CA GLN A 79 -6.11 8.29 5.20
C GLN A 79 -4.74 8.14 4.53
N VAL A 80 -4.52 7.03 3.83
CA VAL A 80 -3.29 6.80 3.07
C VAL A 80 -3.12 7.86 1.97
N VAL A 81 -4.20 8.21 1.27
CA VAL A 81 -4.18 9.20 0.18
C VAL A 81 -3.74 10.57 0.70
N SER A 82 -4.27 10.97 1.87
CA SER A 82 -3.87 12.21 2.55
C SER A 82 -2.37 12.19 2.90
N GLY A 83 -1.88 11.08 3.48
CA GLY A 83 -0.47 10.92 3.82
C GLY A 83 0.47 10.95 2.61
N ILE A 84 0.10 10.30 1.50
CA ILE A 84 0.87 10.34 0.24
C ILE A 84 0.91 11.77 -0.32
N GLY A 85 -0.19 12.51 -0.24
CA GLY A 85 -0.24 13.92 -0.64
C GLY A 85 0.78 14.78 0.12
N PHE A 86 0.93 14.55 1.42
CA PHE A 86 1.91 15.27 2.24
C PHE A 86 3.36 14.93 1.85
N ILE A 87 3.67 13.66 1.60
CA ILE A 87 5.00 13.23 1.12
C ILE A 87 5.31 13.86 -0.25
N GLY A 88 4.32 13.92 -1.14
CA GLY A 88 4.44 14.56 -2.45
C GLY A 88 4.72 16.06 -2.36
N ALA A 89 3.99 16.78 -1.50
CA ALA A 89 4.23 18.19 -1.24
C ALA A 89 5.63 18.44 -0.65
N GLY A 90 6.07 17.62 0.30
CA GLY A 90 7.42 17.68 0.86
C GLY A 90 8.51 17.45 -0.19
N ALA A 91 8.30 16.52 -1.12
CA ALA A 91 9.25 16.26 -2.21
C ALA A 91 9.37 17.40 -3.23
N ILE A 92 8.33 18.23 -3.38
CA ILE A 92 8.34 19.42 -4.24
C ILE A 92 9.07 20.58 -3.54
N MET A 93 8.81 20.81 -2.25
CA MET A 93 9.43 21.92 -1.49
C MET A 93 10.95 21.80 -1.33
N VAL A 94 11.49 20.58 -1.35
CA VAL A 94 12.93 20.31 -1.18
C VAL A 94 13.69 20.41 -2.52
N ARG A 95 12.99 20.61 -3.64
CA ARG A 95 13.56 20.92 -4.96
C ARG A 95 13.55 22.41 -5.22
#